data_AF-A0A8S3DLY3-F1
#
_entry.id   AF-A0A8S3DLY3-F1
#
_cell.length_a   1.000
_cell.length_b   1.000
_cell.length_c   1.000
_cell.angle_alpha   90.00
_cell.angle_beta   90.00
_cell.angle_gamma   90.00
#
_symmetry.space_group_name_H-M   'P 1'
#
loop_
_entity.id
_entity.type
_entity.pdbx_description
1 polymer ?
#
loop_
_entity_poly.entity_id
_entity_poly.type
_entity_poly.pdbx_seq_one_letter_code
_entity_poly.pdbx_strand_id
1 'polypeptide(L)' 'TCLSVQVVSNDQLICITPDVSVSDVNSSCNLTVTVDGISKSTYFIYKANLTASITSVSPVRGGTGGGTTITINGNNFP' A
#
# COMPACT_ATOMS: atom_id res chain seq x y z
N THR A 1 -13.60 1.89 5.25
CA THR A 1 -14.35 1.27 4.13
C THR A 1 -13.48 1.34 2.88
N CYS A 2 -13.70 0.49 1.86
CA CYS A 2 -12.92 0.56 0.61
C CYS A 2 -13.16 1.89 -0.12
N LEU A 3 -12.14 2.41 -0.79
CA LEU A 3 -12.20 3.66 -1.56
C LEU A 3 -12.96 3.48 -2.88
N SER A 4 -12.82 2.31 -3.50
CA SER A 4 -13.59 1.90 -4.68
C SER A 4 -13.81 0.40 -4.66
N VAL A 5 -14.86 -0.06 -5.36
CA VAL A 5 -15.17 -1.47 -5.57
C VAL A 5 -15.56 -1.67 -7.02
N GLN A 6 -14.97 -2.67 -7.66
CA GLN A 6 -15.24 -3.11 -9.02
C GLN A 6 -15.60 -4.60 -9.01
N VAL A 7 -16.72 -4.94 -9.62
CA VAL A 7 -17.09 -6.33 -9.91
C VAL A 7 -16.43 -6.75 -11.21
N VAL A 8 -15.63 -7.82 -11.19
CA VAL A 8 -14.90 -8.32 -12.37
C VAL A 8 -15.58 -9.57 -12.94
N SER A 9 -16.04 -10.46 -12.08
CA SER A 9 -16.70 -11.72 -12.43
C SER A 9 -17.59 -12.19 -11.26
N ASN A 10 -18.21 -13.37 -11.42
CA ASN A 10 -19.04 -13.99 -10.37
C ASN A 10 -18.24 -14.41 -9.12
N ASP A 11 -16.91 -14.44 -9.20
CA ASP A 11 -16.00 -14.88 -8.14
C ASP A 11 -14.88 -13.85 -7.82
N GLN A 12 -14.90 -12.68 -8.46
CA GLN A 12 -13.85 -11.68 -8.30
C GLN A 12 -14.39 -10.26 -8.12
N LEU A 13 -13.97 -9.64 -7.02
CA LEU A 13 -14.09 -8.21 -6.74
C LEU A 13 -12.69 -7.61 -6.64
N ILE A 14 -12.51 -6.41 -7.17
CA ILE A 14 -11.33 -5.58 -6.95
C ILE A 14 -11.75 -4.39 -6.11
N CYS A 15 -11.01 -4.09 -5.05
CA CYS A 15 -11.24 -2.91 -4.24
C CYS A 15 -9.93 -2.20 -3.93
N ILE A 16 -10.01 -0.88 -3.82
CA ILE A 16 -8.88 -0.07 -3.32
C ILE A 16 -9.05 0.07 -1.81
N THR A 17 -8.07 -0.41 -1.06
CA THR A 17 -8.04 -0.31 0.40
C THR A 17 -7.91 1.16 0.84
N PRO A 18 -8.56 1.58 1.94
CA PRO A 18 -8.33 2.92 2.50
C PRO A 18 -6.90 3.04 3.07
N ASP A 19 -6.51 4.27 3.39
CA ASP A 19 -5.34 4.51 4.23
C ASP A 19 -5.61 4.14 5.69
N VAL A 20 -4.54 3.87 6.43
CA VAL A 20 -4.59 3.65 7.88
C VAL A 20 -3.58 4.55 8.56
N SER A 21 -3.84 4.88 9.82
CA SER A 21 -2.90 5.61 10.64
C SER A 21 -1.62 4.78 10.87
N VAL A 22 -0.47 5.44 11.03
CA VAL A 22 0.79 4.74 11.33
C VAL A 22 0.74 3.92 12.62
N SER A 23 -0.15 4.28 13.56
CA SER A 23 -0.41 3.54 14.79
C SER A 23 -1.15 2.23 14.57
N ASP A 24 -1.87 2.07 13.46
CA ASP A 24 -2.65 0.86 13.15
C ASP A 24 -1.89 -0.11 12.24
N VAL A 25 -0.64 0.23 11.86
CA VAL A 25 0.19 -0.65 11.04
C VAL A 25 0.52 -1.92 11.81
N ASN A 26 0.48 -3.06 11.12
CA ASN A 26 0.56 -4.43 11.64
C ASN A 26 -0.63 -4.85 12.52
N SER A 27 -1.68 -4.03 12.64
CA SER A 27 -2.92 -4.42 13.33
C SER A 27 -3.92 -5.06 12.37
N SER A 28 -4.75 -5.95 12.90
CA SER A 28 -5.80 -6.63 12.14
C SER A 28 -7.00 -5.71 11.91
N CYS A 29 -7.21 -5.30 10.66
CA CYS A 29 -8.41 -4.58 10.23
C CYS A 29 -9.51 -5.58 9.86
N ASN A 30 -10.72 -5.40 10.39
CA ASN A 30 -11.88 -6.18 9.96
C ASN A 30 -12.20 -5.91 8.49
N LEU A 31 -12.24 -6.97 7.69
CA LEU A 31 -12.67 -6.94 6.30
C LEU A 31 -13.97 -7.73 6.19
N THR A 32 -15.06 -7.03 5.86
CA THR A 32 -16.36 -7.64 5.62
C THR A 32 -16.80 -7.34 4.19
N VAL A 33 -17.21 -8.38 3.48
CA VAL A 33 -17.83 -8.29 2.15
C VAL A 33 -19.28 -8.71 2.31
N THR A 34 -20.19 -7.88 1.81
CA THR A 34 -21.64 -8.13 1.83
C THR A 34 -22.19 -8.00 0.43
N VAL A 35 -22.90 -9.04 -0.04
CA VAL A 35 -23.60 -9.08 -1.34
C VAL A 35 -25.00 -9.62 -1.09
N ASP A 36 -26.03 -8.86 -1.47
CA ASP A 36 -27.44 -9.23 -1.32
C ASP A 36 -27.83 -9.79 0.07
N GLY A 37 -27.25 -9.20 1.12
CA GLY A 37 -27.50 -9.59 2.52
C GLY A 37 -26.67 -10.78 3.02
N ILE A 38 -25.87 -11.43 2.17
CA ILE A 38 -24.93 -12.48 2.55
C ILE A 38 -23.58 -11.84 2.84
N SER A 39 -23.02 -12.12 4.02
CA SER A 39 -21.75 -11.53 4.47
C SER A 39 -20.68 -12.59 4.74
N LYS A 40 -19.44 -12.26 4.40
CA LYS A 40 -18.24 -12.99 4.82
C LYS A 40 -17.23 -12.02 5.40
N SER A 41 -16.63 -12.40 6.53
CA SER A 41 -15.65 -11.58 7.22
C SER A 41 -14.30 -12.30 7.34
N THR A 42 -13.23 -11.51 7.28
CA THR A 42 -11.85 -11.91 7.53
C THR A 42 -11.09 -10.70 8.09
N TYR A 43 -9.76 -10.81 8.21
CA TYR A 43 -8.88 -9.72 8.59
C TYR A 43 -7.94 -9.35 7.43
N PHE A 44 -7.65 -8.07 7.32
CA PHE A 44 -6.58 -7.53 6.48
C PHE A 44 -5.56 -6.83 7.37
N ILE A 45 -4.27 -6.99 7.08
CA ILE A 45 -3.20 -6.37 7.87
C ILE A 45 -2.32 -5.54 6.94
N TYR A 46 -2.24 -4.24 7.21
CA TYR A 46 -1.25 -3.36 6.57
C TYR A 46 0.11 -3.65 7.20
N LYS A 47 1.01 -4.27 6.44
CA LYS A 47 2.34 -4.62 6.97
C LYS A 47 3.34 -3.50 6.76
N ALA A 48 3.98 -3.06 7.83
CA ALA A 48 5.02 -2.01 7.78
C ALA A 48 6.16 -2.38 6.81
N ASN A 49 6.57 -3.64 6.82
CA ASN A 49 7.66 -4.14 6.00
C ASN A 49 7.33 -4.27 4.50
N LEU A 50 6.08 -4.02 4.09
CA LEU A 50 5.69 -3.92 2.69
C LEU A 50 5.61 -2.46 2.22
N THR A 51 5.72 -1.50 3.14
CA THR A 51 5.73 -0.07 2.80
C THR A 51 7.16 0.36 2.56
N ALA A 52 7.45 0.82 1.34
CA ALA A 52 8.76 1.38 1.00
C ALA A 52 9.02 2.66 1.81
N SER A 53 10.23 2.79 2.35
CA SER A 53 10.68 4.01 3.03
C SER A 53 12.03 4.44 2.50
N ILE A 54 12.23 5.74 2.32
CA ILE A 54 13.50 6.31 1.89
C ILE A 54 14.24 6.80 3.13
N THR A 55 15.50 6.39 3.27
CA THR A 55 16.37 6.80 4.39
C THR A 55 17.37 7.87 3.97
N SER A 56 17.87 7.84 2.73
CA SER A 56 18.78 8.88 2.22
C SER A 56 18.84 8.92 0.69
N VAL A 57 19.30 10.04 0.16
CA VAL A 57 19.57 10.24 -1.27
C VAL A 57 20.93 10.91 -1.41
N SER A 58 21.80 10.39 -2.29
CA SER A 58 23.15 10.94 -2.52
C SER A 58 23.63 10.74 -3.97
N PRO A 59 24.27 11.74 -4.60
CA PRO A 59 24.45 13.10 -4.10
C PRO A 59 23.14 13.90 -4.13
N VAL A 60 22.98 14.85 -3.22
CA VAL A 60 21.80 15.75 -3.17
C VAL A 60 21.84 16.85 -4.24
N ARG A 61 22.93 16.93 -5.01
CA ARG A 61 23.13 17.87 -6.12
C ARG A 61 23.91 17.21 -7.26
N GLY A 62 23.58 17.63 -8.48
CA GLY A 62 24.30 17.27 -9.71
C GLY A 62 24.59 18.51 -10.56
N GLY A 63 25.41 18.33 -11.60
CA GLY A 63 25.71 19.39 -12.57
C GLY A 63 24.54 19.68 -13.52
N THR A 64 24.50 20.88 -14.09
CA THR A 64 23.44 21.29 -15.05
C THR A 64 23.49 20.52 -16.38
N GLY A 65 24.59 19.83 -16.68
CA GLY A 65 24.73 18.95 -17.85
C GLY A 65 24.02 17.60 -17.72
N GLY A 66 23.42 17.28 -16.57
CA GLY A 66 22.76 15.98 -16.34
C GLY A 66 23.75 14.82 -16.16
N GLY A 67 23.25 13.58 -16.21
CA GLY A 67 24.07 12.37 -16.11
C GLY A 67 24.64 12.06 -14.73
N THR A 68 24.26 12.81 -13.68
CA THR A 68 24.67 12.50 -12.30
C THR A 68 23.91 11.27 -11.80
N THR A 69 24.59 10.15 -11.63
CA THR A 69 24.03 8.98 -10.96
C THR A 69 23.74 9.32 -9.50
N ILE A 70 22.50 9.07 -9.08
CA ILE A 70 22.08 9.17 -7.69
C ILE A 70 21.84 7.79 -7.11
N THR A 71 22.14 7.65 -5.83
CA THR A 71 21.86 6.49 -5.01
C THR A 71 20.76 6.88 -4.02
N ILE A 72 19.67 6.13 -4.03
CA ILE A 72 18.59 6.24 -3.06
C ILE A 72 18.72 5.03 -2.14
N ASN A 73 18.89 5.28 -0.84
CA ASN A 73 18.86 4.24 0.17
C ASN A 73 17.50 4.24 0.85
N GLY A 74 17.05 3.06 1.24
CA GLY A 74 15.74 2.88 1.85
C GLY A 74 15.51 1.44 2.28
N ASN A 75 14.29 1.17 2.70
CA ASN A 75 13.81 -0.16 3.05
C ASN A 75 12.64 -0.53 2.13
N ASN A 76 12.48 -1.83 1.88
CA ASN A 76 11.35 -2.41 1.15
C ASN A 76 11.14 -1.84 -0.27
N PHE A 77 12.24 -1.50 -0.96
CA PHE A 77 12.18 -1.28 -2.41
C PHE A 77 11.88 -2.62 -3.12
N PRO A 78 11.17 -2.60 -4.26
CA PRO A 78 10.87 -3.79 -5.05
C PRO A 78 12.12 -4.59 -5.46
#